data_AF-A0A6N3CYN1-F1
#
_entry.id   AF-A0A6N3CYN1-F1
#
_cell.length_a   1.000
_cell.length_b   1.000
_cell.length_c   1.000
_cell.angle_alpha   90.00
_cell.angle_beta   90.00
_cell.angle_gamma   90.00
#
_symmetry.space_group_name_H-M   'P 1'
#
loop_
_entity.id
_entity.type
_entity.pdbx_description
1 polymer ?
#
loop_
_entity_poly.entity_id
_entity_poly.type
_entity_poly.pdbx_seq_one_letter_code
_entity_poly.pdbx_strand_id
1 'polypeptide(L)' 'MKQQVIITKSAIGWYNIKDTNHNLLLNIAPDVFKKHFPEVSEDIYIACLELDINRILELKNKKKVGN' A
#
# COMPACT_ATOMS: atom_id res chain seq x y z
N MET A 1 -1.81 -12.92 7.82
CA MET A 1 -1.42 -11.49 7.76
C MET A 1 -2.53 -10.68 8.39
N LYS A 2 -2.22 -9.65 9.20
CA LYS A 2 -3.25 -8.74 9.72
C LYS A 2 -3.57 -7.70 8.64
N GLN A 3 -4.85 -7.37 8.47
CA GLN A 3 -5.29 -6.29 7.59
C GLN A 3 -4.61 -4.97 8.02
N GLN A 4 -4.07 -4.20 7.08
CA GLN A 4 -3.36 -2.95 7.39
C GLN A 4 -4.18 -1.70 7.07
N VAL A 5 -4.86 -1.69 5.92
CA VAL A 5 -5.71 -0.58 5.48
C VAL A 5 -6.98 -1.10 4.82
N ILE A 6 -8.01 -0.25 4.80
CA ILE A 6 -9.26 -0.46 4.08
C ILE A 6 -9.32 0.57 2.95
N ILE A 7 -9.35 0.11 1.70
CA ILE A 7 -9.54 0.98 0.54
C ILE A 7 -11.00 0.86 0.11
N THR A 8 -11.70 2.00 0.05
CA THR A 8 -13.11 2.07 -0.36
C THR A 8 -13.31 3.17 -1.38
N LYS A 9 -14.26 2.99 -2.31
CA LYS A 9 -14.60 3.99 -3.32
C LYS A 9 -15.86 4.76 -2.91
N SER A 10 -15.86 6.08 -3.02
CA SER A 10 -17.05 6.89 -2.78
C SER A 10 -18.04 6.78 -3.93
N ALA A 11 -19.27 7.27 -3.74
CA ALA A 11 -20.30 7.33 -4.79
C ALA A 11 -19.84 8.14 -6.02
N ILE A 12 -18.94 9.11 -5.83
CA ILE A 12 -18.36 9.94 -6.90
C ILE A 12 -16.99 9.42 -7.38
N GLY A 13 -16.61 8.20 -6.99
CA GLY A 13 -15.43 7.52 -7.51
C GLY A 13 -14.10 7.85 -6.82
N TRP A 14 -14.11 8.55 -5.68
CA TRP A 14 -12.88 8.87 -4.93
C TRP A 14 -12.41 7.68 -4.11
N TYR A 15 -11.10 7.56 -3.94
CA TYR A 15 -10.48 6.52 -3.13
C TYR A 15 -10.29 7.01 -1.70
N ASN A 16 -10.92 6.32 -0.76
CA ASN A 16 -10.76 6.53 0.67
C ASN A 16 -9.89 5.41 1.23
N ILE A 17 -8.73 5.78 1.76
CA ILE A 17 -7.86 4.89 2.51
C ILE A 17 -8.14 5.11 3.99
N LYS A 18 -8.51 4.04 4.68
CA LYS A 18 -8.82 4.04 6.11
C LYS A 18 -7.89 3.10 6.86
N ASP A 19 -7.68 3.38 8.13
CA ASP A 19 -7.08 2.42 9.05
C ASP A 19 -8.07 1.25 9.33
N THR A 20 -7.62 0.25 10.09
CA THR A 20 -8.46 -0.87 10.50
C THR A 20 -9.57 -0.51 11.50
N ASN A 21 -9.54 0.69 12.07
CA ASN A 21 -10.59 1.25 12.92
C ASN A 21 -11.57 2.13 12.12
N HIS A 22 -11.50 2.11 10.78
CA HIS A 22 -12.31 2.92 9.87
C HIS A 22 -12.07 4.44 9.91
N ASN A 23 -11.00 4.91 10.54
CA ASN A 23 -10.60 6.32 10.48
C ASN A 23 -10.04 6.64 9.09
N LEU A 24 -10.47 7.76 8.51
CA LEU A 24 -9.97 8.22 7.22
C LEU A 24 -8.52 8.69 7.36
N LEU A 25 -7.61 8.04 6.61
CA LEU A 25 -6.20 8.42 6.53
C LEU A 25 -5.94 9.31 5.32
N LEU A 26 -6.54 8.97 4.18
CA LEU A 26 -6.32 9.69 2.93
C LEU A 26 -7.54 9.60 2.03
N ASN A 27 -7.86 10.70 1.37
CA ASN A 27 -8.91 10.79 0.36
C ASN A 27 -8.31 11.30 -0.94
N ILE A 28 -8.42 10.53 -2.02
CA ILE A 28 -7.76 10.79 -3.30
C ILE A 28 -8.81 10.83 -4.41
N ALA A 29 -8.82 11.93 -5.16
CA ALA A 29 -9.62 12.03 -6.37
C ALA A 29 -9.11 11.05 -7.45
N PRO A 30 -10.00 10.45 -8.26
CA PRO A 30 -9.63 9.38 -9.18
C PRO A 30 -8.65 9.82 -10.28
N ASP A 31 -8.70 11.09 -10.70
CA ASP A 31 -7.78 11.72 -11.64
C ASP A 31 -6.37 11.88 -11.04
N VAL A 32 -6.28 12.33 -9.78
CA VAL A 32 -5.02 12.42 -9.03
C VAL A 32 -4.42 11.04 -8.86
N PHE A 33 -5.25 10.05 -8.51
CA PHE A 33 -4.82 8.67 -8.36
C PHE A 33 -4.25 8.11 -9.68
N LYS A 34 -4.96 8.27 -10.81
CA LYS A 34 -4.48 7.86 -12.14
C LYS A 34 -3.19 8.57 -12.57
N LYS A 35 -3.01 9.83 -12.20
CA LYS A 35 -1.81 10.59 -12.53
C LYS A 35 -0.57 10.06 -11.81
N HIS A 36 -0.72 9.67 -10.54
CA HIS A 36 0.39 9.20 -9.71
C HIS A 36 0.65 7.69 -9.86
N PHE A 37 -0.39 6.93 -10.19
CA PHE A 37 -0.34 5.47 -10.36
C PHE A 37 -0.98 5.07 -11.70
N PRO A 38 -0.42 5.50 -12.84
CA PRO A 38 -0.98 5.21 -14.17
C PRO A 38 -0.98 3.71 -14.51
N GLU A 39 -0.09 2.94 -13.89
CA GLU A 39 -0.06 1.49 -13.95
C GLU A 39 -1.27 0.84 -13.29
N VAL A 40 -2.03 1.60 -12.48
CA VAL A 40 -3.13 1.04 -11.71
C VAL A 40 -4.42 0.98 -12.55
N SER A 41 -4.74 -0.18 -13.12
CA SER A 41 -6.00 -0.46 -13.83
C SER A 41 -7.08 -1.05 -12.91
N GLU A 42 -8.30 -1.27 -13.45
CA GLU A 42 -9.41 -1.88 -12.69
C GLU A 42 -9.19 -3.37 -12.37
N ASP A 43 -8.22 -4.02 -13.01
CA ASP A 43 -7.99 -5.47 -12.95
C ASP A 43 -6.85 -5.90 -12.01
N ILE A 44 -6.38 -5.01 -11.14
CA ILE A 44 -5.22 -5.26 -10.29
C ILE A 44 -5.51 -4.99 -8.81
N TYR A 45 -4.87 -5.80 -7.99
CA TYR A 45 -4.98 -5.75 -6.54
C TYR A 45 -3.81 -4.95 -5.97
N ILE A 46 -4.11 -3.85 -5.28
CA ILE A 46 -3.11 -3.07 -4.55
C ILE A 46 -2.85 -3.76 -3.22
N ALA A 47 -1.64 -4.29 -3.05
CA ALA A 47 -1.16 -4.79 -1.77
C ALA A 47 -0.20 -3.76 -1.16
N CYS A 48 -0.58 -3.14 -0.05
CA CYS A 48 0.34 -2.35 0.76
C CYS A 48 1.13 -3.30 1.68
N LEU A 49 2.46 -3.20 1.65
CA LEU A 49 3.36 -3.92 2.55
C LEU A 49 4.10 -2.89 3.39
N GLU A 50 3.97 -3.00 4.71
CA GLU A 50 4.84 -2.27 5.63
C GLU A 50 6.26 -2.87 5.54
N LEU A 51 7.16 -2.09 4.96
CA LEU A 51 8.56 -2.45 4.84
C LEU A 51 9.30 -1.97 6.10
N ASP A 52 9.56 -2.88 7.04
CA ASP A 52 10.46 -2.58 8.15
C ASP A 52 11.90 -2.50 7.63
N ILE A 53 12.40 -1.27 7.53
CA ILE A 53 13.76 -0.97 7.05
C ILE A 53 14.82 -1.69 7.91
N ASN A 54 14.55 -1.92 9.20
CA ASN A 54 15.50 -2.62 10.07
C ASN A 54 15.71 -4.08 9.62
N ARG A 55 14.69 -4.76 9.10
CA ARG A 55 14.83 -6.12 8.53
C ARG A 55 15.67 -6.15 7.25
N ILE A 56 15.78 -5.03 6.53
CA ILE A 56 16.65 -4.92 5.35
C ILE A 56 18.13 -4.89 5.76
N LEU A 57 18.45 -4.25 6.90
CA LEU A 57 19.81 -4.23 7.44
C LEU A 57 20.26 -5.63 7.89
N GLU A 58 19.35 -6.44 8.45
CA GLU A 58 19.62 -7.84 8.79
C GLU A 58 19.98 -8.69 7.57
N LEU A 59 19.32 -8.46 6.42
CA LEU A 59 19.62 -9.15 5.17
C LEU A 59 20.97 -8.75 4.59
N LYS A 60 21.36 -7.47 4.69
CA LYS A 60 22.69 -7.00 4.25
C LYS A 60 23.83 -7.57 5.10
N ASN A 61 23.57 -7.81 6.39
CA ASN A 61 24.55 -8.35 7.33
C ASN A 61 24.59 -9.88 7.38
N LYS A 62 23.69 -10.58 6.68
CA LYS A 62 23.87 -12.02 6.43
C LYS A 62 25.08 -12.22 5.53
N LYS A 63 26.25 -12.43 6.15
CA LYS A 63 27.43 -13.02 5.52
C LYS A 63 26.97 -14.20 4.66
N LYS A 64 27.42 -14.25 3.41
CA LYS A 64 27.25 -15.42 2.53
C LYS A 64 27.60 -16.67 3.34
N VAL A 65 26.62 -17.51 3.60
CA VAL A 65 26.86 -18.88 4.07
C VAL A 65 27.05 -19.69 2.80
N GLY A 66 28.31 -19.91 2.43
CA GLY A 66 28.74 -20.70 1.28
C GLY A 66 30.24 -20.86 1.31
N ASN A 67 30.68 -22.12 1.47
CA ASN A 67 32.07 -22.59 1.39
C ASN A 67 32.72 -22.24 0.04
#